data_AF-A0A924YJY8-F1
#
_entry.id   AF-A0A924YJY8-F1
#
_cell.length_a   1.000
_cell.length_b   1.000
_cell.length_c   1.000
_cell.angle_alpha   90.00
_cell.angle_beta   90.00
_cell.angle_gamma   90.00
#
_symmetry.space_group_name_H-M   'P 1'
#
loop_
_entity.id
_entity.type
_entity.pdbx_description
1 polymer ?
#
loop_
_entity_poly.entity_id
_entity_poly.type
_entity_poly.pdbx_seq_one_letter_code
_entity_poly.pdbx_strand_id
1 'polypeptide(L)'
;KAIIAQGRKNLDYVTWGGGLPLEMLLAADAVRKMIFCFSSLDIFGLSPLFRKALEEQSVEVEEWTALAMIQGFHAAEQLLPSMPFQLPIGSEMVERSGFAPIYPDPVNGQMVGAARPLLLDVFLLHAQRADEAGNVEIQGARGLDKSAIGAARKVLVTVEEIVPRGTFQRDRRGLVIGHTFISAIAHAPRGAYPASCIPYYIADYRALLEATSQTPVNIQPPNAERYALVESAAKIPAEKVTGAALLKHRQIADLDAPPTIDEQMVVSLARHFDNESVCAAGAVSPLAIVSYMLAKRLHAPNLVTMMISSGLVDPSTRPMLLLLAESVDFETAAFHCGGDDVYHWYYQRGMTTHEVVSAAQLDRFGRANNVLLTTPSGKKVRLPGQGGMADVANMHQNFLMYITRHSPLTLVHEVDIVSAGRGLVTDDERAAVGLRPGYTRLVTNLGIFEMNKTTRLLELVSTHPGVTLDEVRAQTGFEIILAQNYAVSEAPTPEELRTLRTEIDPLGIRRLEFIPSKERTALIEELLDSEEAAIRELSR
;
A
#
# COMPACT_ATOMS: atom_id res chain seq x y z
N LYS A 1 -19.56 -13.16 -4.05
CA LYS A 1 -21.03 -13.19 -4.25
C LYS A 1 -21.61 -14.62 -4.25
N ALA A 2 -21.20 -15.50 -5.18
CA ALA A 2 -21.76 -16.86 -5.28
C ALA A 2 -21.66 -17.69 -3.98
N ILE A 3 -20.54 -17.58 -3.25
CA ILE A 3 -20.33 -18.24 -1.94
C ILE A 3 -21.43 -17.88 -0.93
N ILE A 4 -21.76 -16.59 -0.83
CA ILE A 4 -22.79 -16.06 0.05
C ILE A 4 -24.17 -16.56 -0.38
N ALA A 5 -24.46 -16.52 -1.69
CA ALA A 5 -25.74 -16.99 -2.24
C ALA A 5 -25.98 -18.50 -2.00
N GLN A 6 -24.91 -19.29 -1.94
CA GLN A 6 -24.97 -20.71 -1.59
C GLN A 6 -25.06 -20.97 -0.07
N GLY A 7 -25.09 -19.92 0.76
CA GLY A 7 -25.15 -20.05 2.22
C GLY A 7 -23.92 -20.76 2.81
N ARG A 8 -22.75 -20.64 2.18
CA ARG A 8 -21.51 -21.20 2.72
C ARG A 8 -21.10 -20.42 3.97
N LYS A 9 -20.73 -21.15 5.01
CA LYS A 9 -20.44 -20.66 6.36
C LYS A 9 -19.18 -21.34 6.89
N ASN A 10 -18.70 -20.89 8.05
CA ASN A 10 -17.57 -21.48 8.76
C ASN A 10 -16.28 -21.52 7.91
N LEU A 11 -16.00 -20.39 7.24
CA LEU A 11 -14.85 -20.25 6.34
C LEU A 11 -13.63 -19.69 7.05
N ASP A 12 -12.47 -20.19 6.68
CA ASP A 12 -11.17 -19.58 7.00
C ASP A 12 -10.80 -18.66 5.83
N TYR A 13 -10.78 -17.34 6.09
CA TYR A 13 -10.48 -16.34 5.07
C TYR A 13 -8.99 -15.99 5.13
N VAL A 14 -8.24 -16.45 4.12
CA VAL A 14 -6.80 -16.19 3.97
C VAL A 14 -6.61 -15.12 2.91
N THR A 15 -5.90 -14.04 3.26
CA THR A 15 -5.61 -12.96 2.31
C THR A 15 -4.37 -12.19 2.71
N TRP A 16 -3.72 -11.53 1.76
CA TRP A 16 -2.81 -10.45 2.12
C TRP A 16 -3.58 -9.21 2.65
N GLY A 17 -4.61 -8.80 1.90
CA GLY A 17 -5.49 -7.65 2.18
C GLY A 17 -6.99 -8.03 2.17
N GLY A 18 -7.72 -7.72 3.25
CA GLY A 18 -9.15 -8.08 3.41
C GLY A 18 -10.10 -7.50 2.35
N GLY A 19 -10.12 -6.17 2.27
CA GLY A 19 -10.89 -5.42 1.28
C GLY A 19 -12.40 -5.70 1.29
N LEU A 20 -13.05 -5.40 0.16
CA LEU A 20 -14.48 -5.62 -0.04
C LEU A 20 -14.93 -7.08 0.13
N PRO A 21 -14.20 -8.10 -0.38
CA PRO A 21 -14.69 -9.48 -0.27
C PRO A 21 -14.78 -9.96 1.18
N LEU A 22 -13.86 -9.52 2.06
CA LEU A 22 -13.93 -9.83 3.49
C LEU A 22 -15.15 -9.18 4.15
N GLU A 23 -15.41 -7.88 3.89
CA GLU A 23 -16.59 -7.20 4.42
C GLU A 23 -17.90 -7.90 4.01
N MET A 24 -17.98 -8.34 2.76
CA MET A 24 -19.16 -9.08 2.27
C MET A 24 -19.34 -10.43 2.99
N LEU A 25 -18.26 -11.16 3.25
CA LEU A 25 -18.32 -12.45 3.94
C LEU A 25 -18.61 -12.29 5.44
N LEU A 26 -18.08 -11.24 6.08
CA LEU A 26 -18.41 -10.89 7.47
C LEU A 26 -19.88 -10.46 7.60
N ALA A 27 -20.39 -9.66 6.66
CA ALA A 27 -21.80 -9.27 6.62
C ALA A 27 -22.73 -10.48 6.46
N ALA A 28 -22.27 -11.48 5.71
CA ALA A 28 -22.96 -12.75 5.55
C ALA A 28 -22.69 -13.73 6.69
N ASP A 29 -21.98 -13.34 7.76
CA ASP A 29 -21.62 -14.19 8.90
C ASP A 29 -20.99 -15.52 8.45
N ALA A 30 -20.14 -15.46 7.42
CA ALA A 30 -19.58 -16.63 6.76
C ALA A 30 -18.18 -17.02 7.28
N VAL A 31 -17.51 -16.13 7.99
CA VAL A 31 -16.10 -16.27 8.39
C VAL A 31 -16.00 -16.76 9.83
N ARG A 32 -15.33 -17.89 10.05
CA ARG A 32 -14.95 -18.36 11.40
C ARG A 32 -13.56 -17.87 11.79
N LYS A 33 -12.63 -17.83 10.84
CA LYS A 33 -11.23 -17.45 11.07
C LYS A 33 -10.71 -16.52 9.97
N MET A 34 -9.88 -15.56 10.35
CA MET A 34 -9.17 -14.67 9.42
C MET A 34 -7.66 -14.88 9.57
N ILE A 35 -6.98 -15.05 8.43
CA ILE A 35 -5.52 -15.11 8.33
C ILE A 35 -5.11 -14.00 7.37
N PHE A 36 -4.53 -12.91 7.89
CA PHE A 36 -4.34 -11.69 7.11
C PHE A 36 -3.11 -10.88 7.53
N CYS A 37 -2.65 -9.96 6.68
CA CYS A 37 -1.61 -8.99 7.03
C CYS A 37 -2.18 -7.58 7.28
N PHE A 38 -3.22 -7.20 6.54
CA PHE A 38 -3.98 -5.98 6.77
C PHE A 38 -5.41 -6.05 6.20
N SER A 39 -6.27 -5.11 6.59
CA SER A 39 -7.54 -4.84 5.89
C SER A 39 -7.95 -3.37 6.02
N SER A 40 -8.20 -2.73 4.88
CA SER A 40 -8.81 -1.41 4.78
C SER A 40 -9.76 -1.36 3.57
N LEU A 41 -10.47 -0.24 3.42
CA LEU A 41 -11.25 0.09 2.24
C LEU A 41 -10.55 1.20 1.45
N ASP A 42 -9.22 1.12 1.33
CA ASP A 42 -8.41 2.12 0.58
C ASP A 42 -8.61 3.56 1.14
N ILE A 43 -8.57 4.58 0.28
CA ILE A 43 -8.86 5.98 0.62
C ILE A 43 -10.26 6.20 1.23
N PHE A 44 -11.17 5.23 1.09
CA PHE A 44 -12.53 5.27 1.63
C PHE A 44 -12.60 4.94 3.13
N GLY A 45 -11.49 4.48 3.72
CA GLY A 45 -11.31 4.42 5.18
C GLY A 45 -11.13 3.01 5.74
N LEU A 46 -11.45 2.86 7.03
CA LEU A 46 -11.30 1.59 7.75
C LEU A 46 -12.44 0.63 7.40
N SER A 47 -12.14 -0.67 7.32
CA SER A 47 -13.13 -1.74 7.13
C SER A 47 -13.99 -1.92 8.40
N PRO A 48 -15.29 -1.55 8.39
CA PRO A 48 -16.09 -1.45 9.61
C PRO A 48 -16.42 -2.81 10.24
N LEU A 49 -16.79 -3.82 9.44
CA LEU A 49 -17.11 -5.14 9.98
C LEU A 49 -15.86 -5.91 10.40
N PHE A 50 -14.77 -5.79 9.66
CA PHE A 50 -13.45 -6.28 10.08
C PHE A 50 -13.07 -5.69 11.44
N ARG A 51 -13.09 -4.36 11.57
CA ARG A 51 -12.76 -3.66 12.82
C ARG A 51 -13.64 -4.17 13.97
N LYS A 52 -14.96 -4.26 13.75
CA LYS A 52 -15.92 -4.77 14.72
C LYS A 52 -15.58 -6.21 15.15
N ALA A 53 -15.30 -7.09 14.19
CA ALA A 53 -14.99 -8.49 14.47
C ALA A 53 -13.77 -8.66 15.37
N LEU A 54 -12.73 -7.85 15.16
CA LEU A 54 -11.51 -7.87 15.98
C LEU A 54 -11.71 -7.24 17.35
N GLU A 55 -12.47 -6.14 17.44
CA GLU A 55 -12.76 -5.46 18.71
C GLU A 55 -13.64 -6.31 19.63
N GLU A 56 -14.61 -7.03 19.06
CA GLU A 56 -15.52 -7.92 19.78
C GLU A 56 -14.95 -9.34 19.94
N GLN A 57 -13.81 -9.64 19.33
CA GLN A 57 -13.20 -10.98 19.30
C GLN A 57 -14.17 -12.06 18.82
N SER A 58 -15.02 -11.74 17.85
CA SER A 58 -16.09 -12.63 17.36
C SER A 58 -15.62 -13.64 16.30
N VAL A 59 -14.39 -13.50 15.82
CA VAL A 59 -13.78 -14.35 14.78
C VAL A 59 -12.36 -14.70 15.23
N GLU A 60 -11.91 -15.93 15.00
CA GLU A 60 -10.52 -16.33 15.25
C GLU A 60 -9.58 -15.54 14.32
N VAL A 61 -8.41 -15.10 14.80
CA VAL A 61 -7.48 -14.30 13.98
C VAL A 61 -6.05 -14.81 14.08
N GLU A 62 -5.35 -14.77 12.94
CA GLU A 62 -3.90 -14.83 12.86
C GLU A 62 -3.40 -13.66 12.01
N GLU A 63 -2.62 -12.76 12.60
CA GLU A 63 -2.07 -11.60 11.89
C GLU A 63 -0.63 -11.88 11.44
N TRP A 64 -0.44 -12.10 10.15
CA TRP A 64 0.86 -12.47 9.58
C TRP A 64 1.65 -11.25 9.15
N THR A 65 2.99 -11.36 9.12
CA THR A 65 3.79 -10.44 8.30
C THR A 65 3.69 -10.81 6.83
N ALA A 66 3.94 -9.85 5.94
CA ALA A 66 3.77 -10.08 4.51
C ALA A 66 4.79 -11.10 4.01
N LEU A 67 6.06 -10.97 4.43
CA LEU A 67 7.08 -11.95 4.08
C LEU A 67 6.75 -13.34 4.62
N ALA A 68 6.30 -13.45 5.88
CA ALA A 68 5.95 -14.74 6.45
C ALA A 68 4.81 -15.41 5.68
N MET A 69 3.79 -14.63 5.26
CA MET A 69 2.67 -15.16 4.47
C MET A 69 3.14 -15.64 3.09
N ILE A 70 4.00 -14.87 2.42
CA ILE A 70 4.62 -15.25 1.15
C ILE A 70 5.37 -16.58 1.31
N GLN A 71 6.21 -16.71 2.33
CA GLN A 71 6.93 -17.96 2.58
C GLN A 71 6.00 -19.11 2.99
N GLY A 72 4.88 -18.83 3.66
CA GLY A 72 3.85 -19.82 3.93
C GLY A 72 3.21 -20.37 2.65
N PHE A 73 2.92 -19.52 1.67
CA PHE A 73 2.43 -19.98 0.36
C PHE A 73 3.49 -20.78 -0.39
N HIS A 74 4.75 -20.36 -0.41
CA HIS A 74 5.82 -21.11 -1.06
C HIS A 74 6.14 -22.45 -0.37
N ALA A 75 6.05 -22.52 0.96
CA ALA A 75 6.15 -23.79 1.69
C ALA A 75 5.06 -24.77 1.22
N ALA A 76 3.82 -24.29 1.08
CA ALA A 76 2.71 -25.08 0.58
C ALA A 76 2.92 -25.49 -0.89
N GLU A 77 3.27 -24.55 -1.77
CA GLU A 77 3.55 -24.77 -3.20
C GLU A 77 4.63 -25.83 -3.43
N GLN A 78 5.70 -25.80 -2.62
CA GLN A 78 6.85 -26.70 -2.76
C GLN A 78 6.72 -27.99 -1.94
N LEU A 79 5.57 -28.21 -1.27
CA LEU A 79 5.32 -29.35 -0.39
C LEU A 79 6.36 -29.50 0.74
N LEU A 80 6.80 -28.36 1.28
CA LEU A 80 7.75 -28.30 2.38
C LEU A 80 7.03 -28.13 3.73
N PRO A 81 7.57 -28.69 4.82
CA PRO A 81 6.96 -28.57 6.16
C PRO A 81 7.00 -27.15 6.71
N SER A 82 7.93 -26.32 6.23
CA SER A 82 8.09 -24.92 6.57
C SER A 82 9.03 -24.24 5.58
N MET A 83 9.02 -22.91 5.54
CA MET A 83 10.00 -22.12 4.79
C MET A 83 10.64 -21.04 5.67
N PRO A 84 11.98 -20.91 5.69
CA PRO A 84 12.66 -19.90 6.49
C PRO A 84 12.39 -18.49 5.98
N PHE A 85 12.36 -17.52 6.88
CA PHE A 85 12.28 -16.09 6.55
C PHE A 85 13.03 -15.21 7.56
N GLN A 86 13.45 -14.03 7.12
CA GLN A 86 14.08 -13.03 7.98
C GLN A 86 13.07 -12.48 8.98
N LEU A 87 13.43 -12.49 10.26
CA LEU A 87 12.56 -11.99 11.32
C LEU A 87 12.35 -10.47 11.19
N PRO A 88 11.13 -9.97 11.44
CA PRO A 88 10.84 -8.54 11.55
C PRO A 88 11.33 -8.02 12.91
N ILE A 89 12.66 -7.92 13.09
CA ILE A 89 13.26 -7.53 14.37
C ILE A 89 12.69 -6.20 14.87
N GLY A 90 12.23 -6.18 16.12
CA GLY A 90 11.61 -5.01 16.74
C GLY A 90 10.13 -4.85 16.45
N SER A 91 9.48 -5.82 15.82
CA SER A 91 8.02 -5.91 15.70
C SER A 91 7.47 -6.98 16.64
N GLU A 92 6.34 -6.69 17.30
CA GLU A 92 5.62 -7.65 18.16
C GLU A 92 4.77 -8.66 17.38
N MET A 93 4.74 -8.56 16.04
CA MET A 93 3.82 -9.35 15.22
C MET A 93 4.11 -10.86 15.30
N VAL A 94 5.37 -11.26 15.50
CA VAL A 94 5.74 -12.67 15.62
C VAL A 94 5.24 -13.23 16.96
N GLU A 95 5.49 -12.54 18.08
CA GLU A 95 5.03 -13.03 19.39
C GLU A 95 3.51 -13.03 19.53
N ARG A 96 2.82 -12.05 18.91
CA ARG A 96 1.36 -11.92 19.03
C ARG A 96 0.59 -12.98 18.25
N SER A 97 1.06 -13.34 17.07
CA SER A 97 0.31 -14.21 16.17
C SER A 97 0.80 -15.65 16.16
N GLY A 98 2.03 -15.91 16.63
CA GLY A 98 2.58 -17.26 16.71
C GLY A 98 2.62 -18.00 15.36
N PHE A 99 2.57 -17.27 14.24
CA PHE A 99 2.47 -17.86 12.91
C PHE A 99 3.72 -18.65 12.51
N ALA A 100 4.84 -18.41 13.19
CA ALA A 100 6.10 -19.08 12.95
C ALA A 100 6.89 -19.25 14.26
N PRO A 101 7.42 -20.45 14.55
CA PRO A 101 8.49 -20.59 15.54
C PRO A 101 9.78 -19.92 15.04
N ILE A 102 10.59 -19.48 16.00
CA ILE A 102 11.93 -18.94 15.78
C ILE A 102 12.95 -20.02 16.13
N TYR A 103 13.96 -20.21 15.28
CA TYR A 103 15.01 -21.22 15.49
C TYR A 103 16.34 -20.76 14.90
N PRO A 104 17.47 -21.28 15.42
CA PRO A 104 18.77 -21.06 14.79
C PRO A 104 18.86 -21.87 13.49
N ASP A 105 19.20 -21.21 12.39
CA ASP A 105 19.46 -21.84 11.11
C ASP A 105 20.50 -22.97 11.26
N PRO A 106 20.25 -24.18 10.72
CA PRO A 106 21.13 -25.32 10.93
C PRO A 106 22.49 -25.21 10.25
N VAL A 107 22.67 -24.27 9.31
CA VAL A 107 23.92 -24.08 8.57
C VAL A 107 24.84 -23.09 9.29
N ASN A 108 24.30 -21.97 9.76
CA ASN A 108 25.12 -20.88 10.32
C ASN A 108 24.71 -20.40 11.73
N GLY A 109 23.62 -20.93 12.29
CA GLY A 109 23.12 -20.59 13.63
C GLY A 109 22.36 -19.27 13.72
N GLN A 110 22.17 -18.53 12.62
CA GLN A 110 21.42 -17.28 12.59
C GLN A 110 19.95 -17.54 12.95
N MET A 111 19.37 -16.71 13.82
CA MET A 111 17.94 -16.83 14.16
C MET A 111 17.06 -16.44 12.97
N VAL A 112 16.19 -17.34 12.56
CA VAL A 112 15.22 -17.16 11.47
C VAL A 112 13.84 -17.64 11.93
N GLY A 113 12.79 -17.13 11.28
CA GLY A 113 11.44 -17.67 11.46
C GLY A 113 11.17 -18.82 10.50
N ALA A 114 10.38 -19.81 10.92
CA ALA A 114 9.87 -20.87 10.04
C ALA A 114 8.38 -20.65 9.74
N ALA A 115 8.07 -20.10 8.58
CA ALA A 115 6.68 -19.97 8.15
C ALA A 115 6.10 -21.36 7.89
N ARG A 116 5.00 -21.70 8.58
CA ARG A 116 4.24 -22.92 8.30
C ARG A 116 3.55 -22.83 6.92
N PRO A 117 3.32 -23.95 6.22
CA PRO A 117 2.59 -23.93 4.96
C PRO A 117 1.19 -23.33 5.15
N LEU A 118 0.84 -22.39 4.27
CA LEU A 118 -0.48 -21.79 4.16
C LEU A 118 -1.25 -22.47 3.04
N LEU A 119 -1.87 -23.60 3.35
CA LEU A 119 -2.66 -24.38 2.40
C LEU A 119 -4.03 -23.75 2.17
N LEU A 120 -4.46 -23.67 0.91
CA LEU A 120 -5.78 -23.18 0.52
C LEU A 120 -6.64 -24.34 0.02
N ASP A 121 -7.81 -24.55 0.63
CA ASP A 121 -8.79 -25.52 0.11
C ASP A 121 -9.33 -25.10 -1.26
N VAL A 122 -9.55 -23.80 -1.43
CA VAL A 122 -10.06 -23.13 -2.62
C VAL A 122 -9.42 -21.73 -2.70
N PHE A 123 -8.79 -21.42 -3.84
CA PHE A 123 -8.37 -20.07 -4.20
C PHE A 123 -9.31 -19.51 -5.26
N LEU A 124 -9.75 -18.26 -5.06
CA LEU A 124 -10.62 -17.53 -5.97
C LEU A 124 -9.80 -16.50 -6.71
N LEU A 125 -9.80 -16.57 -8.02
CA LEU A 125 -9.07 -15.65 -8.88
C LEU A 125 -10.02 -14.98 -9.87
N HIS A 126 -9.80 -13.70 -10.12
CA HIS A 126 -10.36 -13.03 -11.28
C HIS A 126 -9.21 -12.64 -12.21
N ALA A 127 -9.33 -12.93 -13.50
CA ALA A 127 -8.27 -12.70 -14.48
C ALA A 127 -8.85 -12.17 -15.79
N GLN A 128 -7.99 -11.61 -16.64
CA GLN A 128 -8.42 -10.98 -17.89
C GLN A 128 -8.96 -12.01 -18.88
N ARG A 129 -8.16 -13.02 -19.22
CA ARG A 129 -8.48 -13.95 -20.32
C ARG A 129 -8.29 -15.39 -19.90
N ALA A 130 -9.12 -16.29 -20.43
CA ALA A 130 -8.79 -17.71 -20.49
C ALA A 130 -8.95 -18.23 -21.92
N ASP A 131 -8.14 -19.22 -22.32
CA ASP A 131 -8.34 -19.88 -23.60
C ASP A 131 -9.30 -21.08 -23.49
N GLU A 132 -9.82 -21.56 -24.62
CA GLU A 132 -10.68 -22.75 -24.69
C GLU A 132 -10.01 -24.04 -24.17
N ALA A 133 -8.68 -24.05 -23.99
CA ALA A 133 -7.95 -25.16 -23.39
C ALA A 133 -7.87 -25.07 -21.86
N GLY A 134 -8.37 -23.98 -21.26
CA GLY A 134 -8.41 -23.74 -19.82
C GLY A 134 -7.15 -23.08 -19.27
N ASN A 135 -6.25 -22.57 -20.11
CA ASN A 135 -5.15 -21.73 -19.65
C ASN A 135 -5.68 -20.34 -19.30
N VAL A 136 -5.10 -19.69 -18.28
CA VAL A 136 -5.55 -18.39 -17.78
C VAL A 136 -4.43 -17.38 -17.89
N GLU A 137 -4.70 -16.19 -18.43
CA GLU A 137 -3.74 -15.10 -18.53
C GLU A 137 -4.05 -13.98 -17.53
N ILE A 138 -3.05 -13.62 -16.72
CA ILE A 138 -3.05 -12.48 -15.81
C ILE A 138 -2.13 -11.41 -16.40
N GLN A 139 -2.68 -10.23 -16.67
CA GLN A 139 -1.95 -9.05 -17.16
C GLN A 139 -1.70 -8.07 -16.00
N GLY A 140 -0.57 -7.37 -16.01
CA GLY A 140 -0.28 -6.34 -15.01
C GLY A 140 0.33 -6.89 -13.71
N ALA A 141 0.09 -6.15 -12.62
CA ALA A 141 0.48 -6.54 -11.28
C ALA A 141 -0.27 -7.81 -10.84
N ARG A 142 0.47 -8.81 -10.32
CA ARG A 142 -0.08 -10.14 -10.03
C ARG A 142 -0.29 -10.40 -8.53
N GLY A 143 0.05 -9.43 -7.68
CA GLY A 143 0.01 -9.60 -6.23
C GLY A 143 0.64 -10.94 -5.79
N LEU A 144 -0.06 -11.71 -4.98
CA LEU A 144 0.38 -13.04 -4.54
C LEU A 144 -0.32 -14.18 -5.30
N ASP A 145 -0.92 -13.90 -6.46
CA ASP A 145 -1.79 -14.86 -7.15
C ASP A 145 -1.05 -16.13 -7.54
N LYS A 146 0.19 -16.01 -8.02
CA LYS A 146 1.00 -17.15 -8.46
C LYS A 146 1.30 -18.12 -7.32
N SER A 147 1.79 -17.61 -6.18
CA SER A 147 2.10 -18.44 -5.01
C SER A 147 0.84 -18.99 -4.36
N ALA A 148 -0.25 -18.22 -4.33
CA ALA A 148 -1.56 -18.69 -3.86
C ALA A 148 -2.14 -19.82 -4.73
N ILE A 149 -1.98 -19.75 -6.06
CA ILE A 149 -2.33 -20.84 -6.99
C ILE A 149 -1.57 -22.13 -6.63
N GLY A 150 -0.26 -22.02 -6.42
CA GLY A 150 0.58 -23.16 -6.02
C GLY A 150 0.20 -23.76 -4.67
N ALA A 151 -0.27 -22.94 -3.74
CA ALA A 151 -0.71 -23.35 -2.41
C ALA A 151 -2.15 -23.91 -2.37
N ALA A 152 -2.90 -23.84 -3.47
CA ALA A 152 -4.32 -24.17 -3.51
C ALA A 152 -4.60 -25.58 -4.05
N ARG A 153 -5.48 -26.32 -3.36
CA ARG A 153 -6.01 -27.59 -3.87
C ARG A 153 -6.97 -27.39 -5.04
N LYS A 154 -7.76 -26.31 -5.02
CA LYS A 154 -8.69 -25.95 -6.09
C LYS A 154 -8.54 -24.48 -6.45
N VAL A 155 -8.40 -24.19 -7.73
CA VAL A 155 -8.37 -22.81 -8.24
C VAL A 155 -9.62 -22.58 -9.07
N LEU A 156 -10.47 -21.67 -8.62
CA LEU A 156 -11.69 -21.26 -9.31
C LEU A 156 -11.49 -19.88 -9.88
N VAL A 157 -11.59 -19.77 -11.20
CA VAL A 157 -11.28 -18.54 -11.92
C VAL A 157 -12.54 -17.97 -12.54
N THR A 158 -12.69 -16.66 -12.43
CA THR A 158 -13.61 -15.87 -13.27
C THR A 158 -12.81 -15.07 -14.27
N VAL A 159 -13.29 -14.93 -15.50
CA VAL A 159 -12.60 -14.15 -16.54
C VAL A 159 -13.50 -13.19 -17.29
N GLU A 160 -12.91 -12.10 -17.79
CA GLU A 160 -13.56 -11.13 -18.68
C GLU A 160 -13.85 -11.73 -20.06
N GLU A 161 -12.91 -12.52 -20.59
CA GLU A 161 -12.97 -13.04 -21.95
C GLU A 161 -12.51 -14.49 -22.05
N ILE A 162 -13.22 -15.28 -22.87
CA ILE A 162 -12.77 -16.59 -23.33
C ILE A 162 -12.26 -16.45 -24.77
N VAL A 163 -10.98 -16.77 -25.00
CA VAL A 163 -10.33 -16.64 -26.30
C VAL A 163 -10.09 -18.00 -26.97
N PRO A 164 -9.97 -18.07 -28.31
CA PRO A 164 -9.69 -19.32 -29.00
C PRO A 164 -8.38 -19.98 -28.56
N ARG A 165 -8.33 -21.31 -28.59
CA ARG A 165 -7.10 -22.06 -28.32
C ARG A 165 -5.93 -21.57 -29.18
N GLY A 166 -4.76 -21.37 -28.56
CA GLY A 166 -3.54 -20.93 -29.25
C GLY A 166 -3.38 -19.41 -29.33
N THR A 167 -4.34 -18.62 -28.84
CA THR A 167 -4.23 -17.15 -28.74
C THR A 167 -2.97 -16.74 -27.98
N PHE A 168 -2.70 -17.37 -26.83
CA PHE A 168 -1.51 -17.06 -26.01
C PHE A 168 -0.17 -17.47 -26.63
N GLN A 169 -0.15 -18.16 -27.78
CA GLN A 169 1.09 -18.40 -28.53
C GLN A 169 1.44 -17.23 -29.44
N ARG A 170 0.43 -16.43 -29.82
CA ARG A 170 0.56 -15.35 -30.80
C ARG A 170 0.45 -13.96 -30.17
N ASP A 171 -0.37 -13.84 -29.13
CA ASP A 171 -0.74 -12.58 -28.47
C ASP A 171 -0.74 -12.76 -26.94
N ARG A 172 0.42 -13.11 -26.41
CA ARG A 172 0.66 -13.18 -24.96
C ARG A 172 1.00 -11.79 -24.44
N ARG A 173 0.22 -11.31 -23.49
CA ARG A 173 0.34 -9.98 -22.88
C ARG A 173 0.67 -10.05 -21.39
N GLY A 174 0.67 -11.24 -20.80
CA GLY A 174 0.94 -11.40 -19.37
C GLY A 174 1.45 -12.79 -18.97
N LEU A 175 1.29 -13.12 -17.70
CA LEU A 175 1.58 -14.45 -17.17
C LEU A 175 0.47 -15.41 -17.56
N VAL A 176 0.83 -16.54 -18.17
CA VAL A 176 -0.13 -17.61 -18.48
C VAL A 176 0.04 -18.73 -17.46
N ILE A 177 -1.02 -19.01 -16.72
CA ILE A 177 -1.16 -20.15 -15.82
C ILE A 177 -1.70 -21.32 -16.63
N GLY A 178 -1.00 -22.45 -16.56
CA GLY A 178 -1.39 -23.66 -17.28
C GLY A 178 -2.69 -24.24 -16.74
N HIS A 179 -3.52 -24.76 -17.64
CA HIS A 179 -4.81 -25.37 -17.31
C HIS A 179 -4.73 -26.49 -16.26
N THR A 180 -3.56 -27.10 -16.06
CA THR A 180 -3.32 -28.13 -15.04
C THR A 180 -3.47 -27.62 -13.60
N PHE A 181 -3.32 -26.31 -13.37
CA PHE A 181 -3.54 -25.70 -12.06
C PHE A 181 -4.99 -25.26 -11.85
N ILE A 182 -5.80 -25.23 -12.91
CA ILE A 182 -7.12 -24.60 -12.90
C ILE A 182 -8.21 -25.66 -12.73
N SER A 183 -9.04 -25.52 -11.69
CA SER A 183 -10.12 -26.48 -11.41
C SER A 183 -11.41 -26.16 -12.15
N ALA A 184 -11.73 -24.88 -12.30
CA ALA A 184 -12.89 -24.43 -13.09
C ALA A 184 -12.71 -22.97 -13.51
N ILE A 185 -13.30 -22.63 -14.66
CA ILE A 185 -13.37 -21.27 -15.20
C ILE A 185 -14.83 -20.91 -15.43
N ALA A 186 -15.22 -19.70 -15.00
CA ALA A 186 -16.49 -19.08 -15.35
C ALA A 186 -16.24 -17.82 -16.17
N HIS A 187 -16.92 -17.71 -17.32
CA HIS A 187 -16.98 -16.45 -18.05
C HIS A 187 -17.89 -15.50 -17.28
N ALA A 188 -17.29 -14.49 -16.66
CA ALA A 188 -17.99 -13.52 -15.83
C ALA A 188 -17.42 -12.13 -16.13
N PRO A 189 -17.80 -11.53 -17.28
CA PRO A 189 -17.45 -10.16 -17.60
C PRO A 189 -17.85 -9.22 -16.47
N ARG A 190 -17.00 -8.23 -16.21
CA ARG A 190 -17.13 -7.23 -15.16
C ARG A 190 -17.01 -7.84 -13.77
N GLY A 191 -16.26 -8.93 -13.66
CA GLY A 191 -16.17 -9.73 -12.44
C GLY A 191 -15.51 -8.98 -11.29
N ALA A 192 -14.55 -8.09 -11.61
CA ALA A 192 -13.90 -7.24 -10.63
C ALA A 192 -14.70 -5.98 -10.24
N TYR A 193 -15.71 -5.57 -11.01
CA TYR A 193 -16.44 -4.33 -10.74
C TYR A 193 -17.02 -4.31 -9.30
N PRO A 194 -16.85 -3.21 -8.53
CA PRO A 194 -16.40 -1.87 -8.94
C PRO A 194 -14.88 -1.62 -8.87
N ALA A 195 -14.07 -2.63 -8.56
CA ALA A 195 -12.62 -2.53 -8.72
C ALA A 195 -12.24 -2.60 -10.21
N SER A 196 -10.96 -2.39 -10.53
CA SER A 196 -10.43 -2.40 -11.90
C SER A 196 -10.21 -3.82 -12.45
N CYS A 197 -10.19 -3.92 -13.78
CA CYS A 197 -9.61 -5.04 -14.51
C CYS A 197 -8.91 -4.47 -15.75
N ILE A 198 -7.67 -4.00 -15.59
CA ILE A 198 -6.89 -3.43 -16.70
C ILE A 198 -6.48 -4.54 -17.68
N PRO A 199 -6.54 -4.32 -19.01
CA PRO A 199 -6.87 -3.07 -19.71
C PRO A 199 -8.36 -2.91 -20.10
N TYR A 200 -9.28 -3.67 -19.50
CA TYR A 200 -10.70 -3.63 -19.86
C TYR A 200 -11.43 -2.42 -19.27
N TYR A 201 -11.24 -2.14 -17.97
CA TYR A 201 -11.84 -1.00 -17.27
C TYR A 201 -11.06 -0.63 -16.00
N ILE A 202 -11.05 0.68 -15.67
CA ILE A 202 -10.51 1.19 -14.40
C ILE A 202 -11.49 0.97 -13.25
N ALA A 203 -11.06 1.22 -12.01
CA ALA A 203 -11.94 1.17 -10.84
C ALA A 203 -12.96 2.32 -10.87
N ASP A 204 -14.19 2.04 -10.44
CA ASP A 204 -15.26 3.04 -10.31
C ASP A 204 -15.27 3.59 -8.87
N TYR A 205 -14.49 4.64 -8.64
CA TYR A 205 -14.35 5.23 -7.31
C TYR A 205 -15.64 5.84 -6.77
N ARG A 206 -16.61 6.23 -7.62
CA ARG A 206 -17.93 6.67 -7.14
C ARG A 206 -18.73 5.50 -6.61
N ALA A 207 -18.76 4.39 -7.35
CA ALA A 207 -19.45 3.18 -6.87
C ALA A 207 -18.79 2.64 -5.59
N LEU A 208 -17.46 2.72 -5.48
CA LEU A 208 -16.74 2.38 -4.25
C LEU A 208 -17.08 3.32 -3.10
N LEU A 209 -17.11 4.63 -3.33
CA LEU A 209 -17.50 5.62 -2.32
C LEU A 209 -18.94 5.38 -1.82
N GLU A 210 -19.88 5.17 -2.73
CA GLU A 210 -21.27 4.84 -2.39
C GLU A 210 -21.34 3.53 -1.59
N ALA A 211 -20.70 2.46 -2.07
CA ALA A 211 -20.74 1.15 -1.44
C ALA A 211 -20.18 1.15 -0.01
N THR A 212 -19.11 1.93 0.22
CA THR A 212 -18.40 2.02 1.50
C THR A 212 -18.98 3.05 2.46
N SER A 213 -19.89 3.91 1.99
CA SER A 213 -20.65 4.83 2.85
C SER A 213 -21.67 4.13 3.76
N GLN A 214 -21.96 2.86 3.50
CA GLN A 214 -22.95 2.04 4.20
C GLN A 214 -22.26 0.89 4.96
N THR A 215 -22.86 0.47 6.08
CA THR A 215 -22.45 -0.75 6.80
C THR A 215 -23.68 -1.61 7.07
N PRO A 216 -23.76 -2.85 6.53
CA PRO A 216 -22.76 -3.52 5.69
C PRO A 216 -22.49 -2.82 4.35
N VAL A 217 -21.29 -3.04 3.80
CA VAL A 217 -20.91 -2.55 2.46
C VAL A 217 -21.89 -3.10 1.42
N ASN A 218 -22.39 -2.22 0.56
CA ASN A 218 -23.44 -2.53 -0.40
C ASN A 218 -23.01 -2.20 -1.84
N ILE A 219 -22.57 -3.23 -2.57
CA ILE A 219 -22.09 -3.06 -3.95
C ILE A 219 -23.27 -3.13 -4.92
N GLN A 220 -23.61 -1.98 -5.52
CA GLN A 220 -24.60 -1.90 -6.58
C GLN A 220 -24.04 -2.41 -7.93
N PRO A 221 -24.88 -2.99 -8.80
CA PRO A 221 -24.48 -3.28 -10.17
C PRO A 221 -24.18 -1.97 -10.92
N PRO A 222 -23.25 -1.97 -11.88
CA PRO A 222 -22.94 -0.78 -12.65
C PRO A 222 -24.16 -0.33 -13.46
N ASN A 223 -24.42 0.97 -13.51
CA ASN A 223 -25.26 1.52 -14.57
C ASN A 223 -24.46 1.57 -15.89
N ALA A 224 -25.15 1.51 -17.04
CA ALA A 224 -24.49 1.37 -18.34
C ALA A 224 -23.61 2.58 -18.69
N GLU A 225 -23.98 3.78 -18.27
CA GLU A 225 -23.20 5.00 -18.54
C GLU A 225 -21.88 5.02 -17.75
N ARG A 226 -21.94 4.73 -16.44
CA ARG A 226 -20.76 4.63 -15.57
C ARG A 226 -19.79 3.59 -16.08
N TYR A 227 -20.30 2.45 -16.49
CA TYR A 227 -19.46 1.39 -17.03
C TYR A 227 -18.79 1.79 -18.34
N ALA A 228 -19.52 2.43 -19.27
CA ALA A 228 -18.93 2.95 -20.50
C ALA A 228 -17.82 3.99 -20.24
N LEU A 229 -17.97 4.81 -19.19
CA LEU A 229 -16.96 5.77 -18.76
C LEU A 229 -15.67 5.07 -18.28
N VAL A 230 -15.76 4.07 -17.41
CA VAL A 230 -14.56 3.37 -16.90
C VAL A 230 -13.89 2.49 -17.96
N GLU A 231 -14.66 1.95 -18.91
CA GLU A 231 -14.11 1.24 -20.08
C GLU A 231 -13.40 2.17 -21.05
N SER A 232 -13.93 3.38 -21.29
CA SER A 232 -13.26 4.35 -22.16
C SER A 232 -12.01 4.90 -21.49
N ALA A 233 -12.08 5.15 -20.17
CA ALA A 233 -10.96 5.63 -19.37
C ALA A 233 -9.75 4.70 -19.41
N ALA A 234 -9.97 3.38 -19.31
CA ALA A 234 -8.88 2.38 -19.39
C ALA A 234 -8.13 2.35 -20.74
N LYS A 235 -8.68 3.00 -21.77
CA LYS A 235 -8.13 3.06 -23.13
C LYS A 235 -7.51 4.42 -23.46
N ILE A 236 -7.50 5.37 -22.53
CA ILE A 236 -6.85 6.66 -22.72
C ILE A 236 -5.33 6.44 -22.72
N PRO A 237 -4.61 6.82 -23.79
CA PRO A 237 -3.15 6.70 -23.83
C PRO A 237 -2.49 7.57 -22.75
N ALA A 238 -1.49 7.01 -22.06
CA ALA A 238 -0.76 7.65 -20.98
C ALA A 238 -0.22 9.04 -21.34
N GLU A 239 0.31 9.20 -22.54
CA GLU A 239 0.85 10.47 -23.07
C GLU A 239 -0.16 11.63 -23.09
N LYS A 240 -1.47 11.34 -23.11
CA LYS A 240 -2.51 12.36 -23.06
C LYS A 240 -2.81 12.83 -21.63
N VAL A 241 -2.46 12.03 -20.62
CA VAL A 241 -2.77 12.28 -19.21
C VAL A 241 -1.69 13.19 -18.61
N THR A 242 -1.85 14.49 -18.83
CA THR A 242 -0.87 15.51 -18.41
C THR A 242 -1.45 16.45 -17.37
N GLY A 243 -0.59 17.12 -16.60
CA GLY A 243 -1.05 18.13 -15.64
C GLY A 243 -1.83 19.26 -16.31
N ALA A 244 -1.42 19.66 -17.52
CA ALA A 244 -2.16 20.64 -18.32
C ALA A 244 -3.57 20.18 -18.71
N ALA A 245 -3.78 18.89 -18.99
CA ALA A 245 -5.11 18.36 -19.24
C ALA A 245 -6.02 18.41 -18.00
N LEU A 246 -5.47 18.11 -16.83
CA LEU A 246 -6.20 18.13 -15.55
C LEU A 246 -6.54 19.54 -15.09
N LEU A 247 -5.63 20.51 -15.27
CA LEU A 247 -5.82 21.91 -14.85
C LEU A 247 -6.94 22.64 -15.59
N LYS A 248 -7.43 22.11 -16.73
CA LYS A 248 -8.65 22.61 -17.39
C LYS A 248 -9.90 22.41 -16.53
N HIS A 249 -9.89 21.40 -15.67
CA HIS A 249 -11.03 20.94 -14.88
C HIS A 249 -10.85 21.18 -13.37
N ARG A 250 -9.69 21.70 -12.95
CA ARG A 250 -9.44 22.21 -11.59
C ARG A 250 -8.39 23.31 -11.61
N GLN A 251 -8.81 24.56 -11.46
CA GLN A 251 -7.88 25.69 -11.45
C GLN A 251 -7.27 25.90 -10.07
N ILE A 252 -5.98 26.26 -10.07
CA ILE A 252 -5.26 26.66 -8.86
C ILE A 252 -5.43 28.15 -8.69
N ALA A 253 -5.98 28.56 -7.55
CA ALA A 253 -6.36 29.95 -7.31
C ALA A 253 -5.17 30.92 -7.35
N ASP A 254 -4.01 30.50 -6.84
CA ASP A 254 -2.79 31.29 -6.82
C ASP A 254 -1.56 30.36 -6.88
N LEU A 255 -0.79 30.44 -7.97
CA LEU A 255 0.43 29.66 -8.16
C LEU A 255 1.63 30.22 -7.39
N ASP A 256 1.58 31.47 -6.97
CA ASP A 256 2.64 32.16 -6.24
C ASP A 256 2.34 32.28 -4.73
N ALA A 257 1.21 31.70 -4.28
CA ALA A 257 0.85 31.62 -2.87
C ALA A 257 1.96 30.95 -2.05
N PRO A 258 2.18 31.38 -0.79
CA PRO A 258 3.12 30.75 0.12
C PRO A 258 2.91 29.23 0.23
N PRO A 259 3.98 28.45 0.48
CA PRO A 259 3.87 27.00 0.59
C PRO A 259 2.90 26.61 1.72
N THR A 260 1.97 25.70 1.42
CA THR A 260 1.16 25.06 2.46
C THR A 260 1.98 23.99 3.17
N ILE A 261 1.52 23.53 4.33
CA ILE A 261 2.28 22.53 5.10
C ILE A 261 2.39 21.17 4.39
N ASP A 262 1.36 20.79 3.62
CA ASP A 262 1.41 19.58 2.79
C ASP A 262 2.46 19.71 1.67
N GLU A 263 2.62 20.89 1.08
CA GLU A 263 3.68 21.16 0.08
C GLU A 263 5.07 21.15 0.72
N GLN A 264 5.23 21.77 1.90
CA GLN A 264 6.47 21.73 2.66
C GLN A 264 6.88 20.28 2.96
N MET A 265 5.95 19.43 3.41
CA MET A 265 6.26 18.03 3.71
C MET A 265 6.64 17.24 2.46
N VAL A 266 5.91 17.40 1.34
CA VAL A 266 6.23 16.75 0.06
C VAL A 266 7.64 17.11 -0.40
N VAL A 267 7.98 18.40 -0.40
CA VAL A 267 9.31 18.87 -0.83
C VAL A 267 10.39 18.40 0.12
N SER A 268 10.13 18.44 1.43
CA SER A 268 11.07 17.93 2.43
C SER A 268 11.38 16.45 2.18
N LEU A 269 10.38 15.62 1.90
CA LEU A 269 10.58 14.20 1.55
C LEU A 269 11.30 14.04 0.21
N ALA A 270 10.90 14.77 -0.83
CA ALA A 270 11.48 14.66 -2.17
C ALA A 270 13.01 14.88 -2.19
N ARG A 271 13.51 15.75 -1.30
CA ARG A 271 14.95 16.04 -1.14
C ARG A 271 15.78 14.88 -0.55
N HIS A 272 15.14 13.81 -0.10
CA HIS A 272 15.84 12.61 0.40
C HIS A 272 16.20 11.62 -0.70
N PHE A 273 15.66 11.82 -1.90
CA PHE A 273 15.86 10.90 -3.01
C PHE A 273 16.86 11.43 -4.02
N ASP A 274 17.54 10.52 -4.68
CA ASP A 274 18.57 10.75 -5.68
C ASP A 274 18.44 9.75 -6.84
N ASN A 275 19.36 9.82 -7.81
CA ASN A 275 19.37 8.93 -8.97
C ASN A 275 19.67 7.46 -8.65
N GLU A 276 20.12 7.14 -7.43
CA GLU A 276 20.34 5.75 -7.00
C GLU A 276 19.16 5.22 -6.17
N SER A 277 18.12 6.05 -5.99
CA SER A 277 16.98 5.70 -5.17
C SER A 277 16.06 4.70 -5.85
N VAL A 278 15.71 3.66 -5.10
CA VAL A 278 14.70 2.65 -5.44
C VAL A 278 13.62 2.75 -4.37
N CYS A 279 12.48 3.31 -4.76
CA CYS A 279 11.39 3.71 -3.88
C CYS A 279 10.19 2.77 -4.01
N ALA A 280 9.77 2.17 -2.90
CA ALA A 280 8.53 1.42 -2.85
C ALA A 280 7.35 2.31 -2.42
N ALA A 281 6.22 2.21 -3.11
CA ALA A 281 4.99 2.89 -2.73
C ALA A 281 4.12 2.00 -1.82
N GLY A 282 3.72 2.56 -0.67
CA GLY A 282 2.70 1.97 0.19
C GLY A 282 1.31 2.00 -0.44
N ALA A 283 0.38 1.23 0.13
CA ALA A 283 -0.95 1.03 -0.44
C ALA A 283 -1.81 2.32 -0.52
N VAL A 284 -1.72 3.20 0.49
CA VAL A 284 -2.55 4.42 0.59
C VAL A 284 -1.69 5.57 1.11
N SER A 285 -0.73 6.03 0.30
CA SER A 285 0.19 7.11 0.69
C SER A 285 0.40 8.14 -0.43
N PRO A 286 -0.65 8.93 -0.78
CA PRO A 286 -0.54 9.99 -1.79
C PRO A 286 0.66 10.91 -1.62
N LEU A 287 0.94 11.37 -0.40
CA LEU A 287 2.05 12.28 -0.11
C LEU A 287 3.42 11.65 -0.42
N ALA A 288 3.59 10.36 -0.13
CA ALA A 288 4.80 9.61 -0.49
C ALA A 288 4.96 9.51 -2.00
N ILE A 289 3.92 9.09 -2.72
CA ILE A 289 3.94 8.92 -4.18
C ILE A 289 4.26 10.25 -4.87
N VAL A 290 3.61 11.33 -4.44
CA VAL A 290 3.86 12.69 -4.94
C VAL A 290 5.32 13.10 -4.70
N SER A 291 5.91 12.76 -3.55
CA SER A 291 7.31 13.08 -3.27
C SER A 291 8.30 12.35 -4.18
N TYR A 292 8.03 11.08 -4.54
CA TYR A 292 8.85 10.33 -5.50
C TYR A 292 8.77 10.93 -6.90
N MET A 293 7.56 11.23 -7.37
CA MET A 293 7.32 11.82 -8.68
C MET A 293 7.94 13.22 -8.79
N LEU A 294 7.87 14.03 -7.72
CA LEU A 294 8.49 15.34 -7.66
C LEU A 294 10.01 15.24 -7.73
N ALA A 295 10.64 14.38 -6.93
CA ALA A 295 12.08 14.17 -6.99
C ALA A 295 12.53 13.68 -8.38
N LYS A 296 11.82 12.70 -8.94
CA LYS A 296 12.08 12.18 -10.29
C LYS A 296 11.99 13.25 -11.36
N ARG A 297 11.08 14.21 -11.19
CA ARG A 297 10.89 15.31 -12.15
C ARG A 297 11.96 16.40 -12.06
N LEU A 298 12.47 16.69 -10.86
CA LEU A 298 13.34 17.84 -10.60
C LEU A 298 14.83 17.50 -10.65
N HIS A 299 15.26 16.47 -9.90
CA HIS A 299 16.70 16.24 -9.65
C HIS A 299 17.13 14.77 -9.70
N ALA A 300 16.19 13.83 -9.69
CA ALA A 300 16.45 12.40 -9.64
C ALA A 300 15.79 11.62 -10.80
N PRO A 301 16.01 11.98 -12.08
CA PRO A 301 15.33 11.36 -13.22
C PRO A 301 15.48 9.83 -13.33
N ASN A 302 16.53 9.25 -12.75
CA ASN A 302 16.78 7.81 -12.75
C ASN A 302 16.23 7.08 -11.52
N LEU A 303 15.53 7.79 -10.62
CA LEU A 303 14.85 7.19 -9.48
C LEU A 303 13.84 6.13 -9.96
N VAL A 304 13.98 4.93 -9.43
CA VAL A 304 13.08 3.81 -9.70
C VAL A 304 11.94 3.81 -8.71
N THR A 305 10.71 3.78 -9.19
CA THR A 305 9.52 3.63 -8.35
C THR A 305 8.88 2.27 -8.52
N MET A 306 8.36 1.70 -7.45
CA MET A 306 7.59 0.46 -7.48
C MET A 306 6.18 0.76 -6.97
N MET A 307 5.19 0.73 -7.87
CA MET A 307 3.80 1.09 -7.58
C MET A 307 2.93 -0.13 -7.27
N ILE A 308 1.76 0.15 -6.69
CA ILE A 308 0.67 -0.80 -6.39
C ILE A 308 1.17 -2.00 -5.60
N SER A 309 1.63 -1.77 -4.35
CA SER A 309 2.05 -2.80 -3.38
C SER A 309 2.44 -4.12 -4.02
N SER A 310 3.37 -4.06 -4.97
CA SER A 310 3.79 -5.12 -5.89
C SER A 310 3.12 -5.30 -7.25
N GLY A 311 3.69 -4.63 -8.26
CA GLY A 311 3.79 -5.28 -9.56
C GLY A 311 4.03 -4.38 -10.75
N LEU A 312 4.02 -3.06 -10.60
CA LEU A 312 4.35 -2.12 -11.68
C LEU A 312 5.66 -1.41 -11.33
N VAL A 313 6.73 -1.74 -12.05
CA VAL A 313 8.06 -1.22 -11.76
C VAL A 313 8.47 -0.17 -12.77
N ASP A 314 8.94 0.94 -12.23
CA ASP A 314 9.41 2.13 -12.91
C ASP A 314 8.45 2.70 -13.96
N PRO A 315 7.16 2.95 -13.62
CA PRO A 315 6.28 3.69 -14.51
C PRO A 315 6.81 5.09 -14.79
N SER A 316 6.40 5.62 -15.93
CA SER A 316 6.73 6.99 -16.32
C SER A 316 6.15 8.00 -15.32
N THR A 317 6.86 9.10 -15.09
CA THR A 317 6.33 10.19 -14.26
C THR A 317 5.05 10.72 -14.87
N ARG A 318 3.99 10.77 -14.06
CA ARG A 318 2.65 11.25 -14.42
C ARG A 318 2.08 12.10 -13.29
N PRO A 319 1.00 12.86 -13.53
CA PRO A 319 0.26 13.49 -12.43
C PRO A 319 -0.27 12.45 -11.43
N MET A 320 -0.51 12.90 -10.20
CA MET A 320 -1.27 12.17 -9.21
C MET A 320 -2.74 12.13 -9.65
N LEU A 321 -3.33 10.94 -9.57
CA LEU A 321 -4.64 10.60 -10.14
C LEU A 321 -5.34 9.63 -9.17
N LEU A 322 -6.67 9.63 -9.17
CA LEU A 322 -7.48 8.62 -8.48
C LEU A 322 -7.95 7.53 -9.44
N LEU A 323 -8.43 7.92 -10.63
CA LEU A 323 -9.11 7.03 -11.57
C LEU A 323 -8.15 6.43 -12.60
N LEU A 324 -7.28 7.25 -13.19
CA LEU A 324 -6.40 6.87 -14.30
C LEU A 324 -5.02 6.36 -13.84
N ALA A 325 -4.71 6.42 -12.54
CA ALA A 325 -3.39 6.09 -12.01
C ALA A 325 -2.92 4.69 -12.45
N GLU A 326 -3.76 3.68 -12.21
CA GLU A 326 -3.41 2.28 -12.52
C GLU A 326 -3.28 2.02 -14.02
N SER A 327 -4.16 2.57 -14.85
CA SER A 327 -4.08 2.37 -16.31
C SER A 327 -2.83 3.00 -16.91
N VAL A 328 -2.45 4.20 -16.43
CA VAL A 328 -1.22 4.87 -16.88
C VAL A 328 0.03 4.14 -16.39
N ASP A 329 0.04 3.69 -15.14
CA ASP A 329 1.16 2.91 -14.60
C ASP A 329 1.29 1.56 -15.34
N PHE A 330 0.16 0.91 -15.66
CA PHE A 330 0.15 -0.33 -16.43
C PHE A 330 0.76 -0.15 -17.81
N GLU A 331 0.39 0.92 -18.52
CA GLU A 331 0.88 1.22 -19.87
C GLU A 331 2.37 1.57 -19.89
N THR A 332 2.85 2.30 -18.87
CA THR A 332 4.17 2.93 -18.89
C THR A 332 5.23 2.28 -18.02
N ALA A 333 4.85 1.30 -17.18
CA ALA A 333 5.81 0.53 -16.39
C ALA A 333 6.83 -0.17 -17.28
N ALA A 334 8.11 -0.10 -16.87
CA ALA A 334 9.20 -0.78 -17.56
C ALA A 334 8.98 -2.30 -17.60
N PHE A 335 8.37 -2.86 -16.56
CA PHE A 335 7.94 -4.26 -16.53
C PHE A 335 6.90 -4.50 -15.42
N HIS A 336 6.19 -5.63 -15.55
CA HIS A 336 5.21 -6.09 -14.58
C HIS A 336 5.70 -7.33 -13.82
N CYS A 337 5.48 -7.38 -12.50
CA CYS A 337 5.87 -8.49 -11.64
C CYS A 337 4.83 -8.84 -10.56
N GLY A 338 5.08 -9.89 -9.78
CA GLY A 338 4.29 -10.28 -8.60
C GLY A 338 4.82 -9.67 -7.30
N GLY A 339 4.05 -9.82 -6.22
CA GLY A 339 4.45 -9.41 -4.87
C GLY A 339 5.42 -10.31 -4.18
N ASP A 340 5.38 -11.59 -4.48
CA ASP A 340 6.49 -12.49 -4.21
C ASP A 340 7.77 -12.03 -4.91
N ASP A 341 7.71 -11.68 -6.21
CA ASP A 341 8.87 -11.19 -6.96
C ASP A 341 9.46 -9.93 -6.31
N VAL A 342 8.62 -8.95 -5.96
CA VAL A 342 9.05 -7.71 -5.29
C VAL A 342 9.73 -7.99 -3.95
N TYR A 343 9.11 -8.82 -3.10
CA TYR A 343 9.70 -9.15 -1.80
C TYR A 343 11.04 -9.87 -1.95
N HIS A 344 11.14 -10.84 -2.85
CA HIS A 344 12.34 -11.67 -2.98
C HIS A 344 13.49 -10.93 -3.67
N TRP A 345 13.20 -10.20 -4.75
CA TRP A 345 14.23 -9.56 -5.57
C TRP A 345 14.63 -8.19 -5.04
N TYR A 346 13.67 -7.42 -4.51
CA TYR A 346 13.92 -6.05 -4.09
C TYR A 346 14.09 -5.94 -2.57
N TYR A 347 13.12 -6.44 -1.81
CA TYR A 347 13.06 -6.16 -0.37
C TYR A 347 14.08 -7.00 0.40
N GLN A 348 13.97 -8.34 0.35
CA GLN A 348 14.87 -9.24 1.07
C GLN A 348 16.33 -9.06 0.67
N ARG A 349 16.60 -8.69 -0.59
CA ARG A 349 17.97 -8.42 -1.07
C ARG A 349 18.54 -7.09 -0.58
N GLY A 350 17.69 -6.19 -0.06
CA GLY A 350 18.09 -4.84 0.38
C GLY A 350 18.29 -3.86 -0.79
N MET A 351 17.67 -4.12 -1.95
CA MET A 351 17.79 -3.27 -3.14
C MET A 351 16.92 -2.01 -3.03
N THR A 352 15.79 -2.09 -2.34
CA THR A 352 14.96 -0.90 -2.07
C THR A 352 15.69 0.02 -1.11
N THR A 353 15.88 1.28 -1.52
CA THR A 353 16.56 2.27 -0.70
C THR A 353 15.59 2.98 0.24
N HIS A 354 14.38 3.27 -0.23
CA HIS A 354 13.39 4.01 0.54
C HIS A 354 12.00 3.39 0.41
N GLU A 355 11.28 3.41 1.53
CA GLU A 355 9.83 3.43 1.53
C GLU A 355 9.42 4.49 2.54
N VAL A 356 8.46 5.33 2.15
CA VAL A 356 7.93 6.38 3.00
C VAL A 356 6.67 5.84 3.68
N VAL A 357 6.77 5.56 4.97
CA VAL A 357 5.74 4.86 5.74
C VAL A 357 5.00 5.83 6.65
N SER A 358 3.67 5.77 6.64
CA SER A 358 2.82 6.43 7.63
C SER A 358 2.43 5.46 8.75
N ALA A 359 2.17 5.98 9.93
CA ALA A 359 1.69 5.20 11.07
C ALA A 359 0.64 5.98 11.87
N ALA A 360 -0.17 5.27 12.65
CA ALA A 360 -1.14 5.91 13.54
C ALA A 360 -0.46 6.45 14.81
N GLN A 361 0.54 5.74 15.33
CA GLN A 361 1.42 6.23 16.39
C GLN A 361 2.89 5.95 16.03
N LEU A 362 3.75 6.84 16.52
CA LEU A 362 5.20 6.68 16.62
C LEU A 362 5.63 7.00 18.04
N ASP A 363 6.65 6.32 18.54
CA ASP A 363 7.26 6.66 19.82
C ASP A 363 8.68 7.23 19.73
N ARG A 364 9.24 7.56 20.89
CA ARG A 364 10.57 8.15 21.03
C ARG A 364 11.71 7.32 20.44
N PHE A 365 11.51 6.03 20.19
CA PHE A 365 12.48 5.13 19.56
C PHE A 365 12.22 4.93 18.06
N GLY A 366 11.25 5.64 17.47
CA GLY A 366 10.85 5.45 16.07
C GLY A 366 10.09 4.14 15.83
N ARG A 367 9.53 3.53 16.88
CA ARG A 367 8.63 2.36 16.75
C ARG A 367 7.26 2.82 16.32
N ALA A 368 6.66 2.10 15.37
CA ALA A 368 5.39 2.42 14.76
C ALA A 368 4.27 1.48 15.22
N ASN A 369 3.05 2.02 15.27
CA ASN A 369 1.83 1.27 15.50
C ASN A 369 0.78 1.58 14.43
N ASN A 370 0.28 0.53 13.81
CA ASN A 370 -0.86 0.59 12.91
C ASN A 370 -1.85 -0.58 13.12
N VAL A 371 -1.82 -1.19 14.31
CA VAL A 371 -2.56 -2.42 14.63
C VAL A 371 -3.74 -2.12 15.55
N LEU A 372 -3.51 -1.45 16.68
CA LEU A 372 -4.55 -1.18 17.67
C LEU A 372 -4.17 0.02 18.52
N LEU A 373 -5.13 0.90 18.80
CA LEU A 373 -4.98 2.04 19.71
C LEU A 373 -5.81 1.84 20.97
N THR A 374 -5.31 2.35 22.09
CA THR A 374 -6.09 2.50 23.32
C THR A 374 -6.47 3.98 23.49
N THR A 375 -7.77 4.30 23.49
CA THR A 375 -8.22 5.67 23.74
C THR A 375 -7.98 6.08 25.20
N PRO A 376 -7.98 7.39 25.52
CA PRO A 376 -7.91 7.84 26.91
C PRO A 376 -9.02 7.29 27.82
N SER A 377 -10.15 6.86 27.26
CA SER A 377 -11.24 6.20 27.99
C SER A 377 -11.02 4.69 28.21
N GLY A 378 -9.87 4.14 27.77
CA GLY A 378 -9.57 2.72 27.80
C GLY A 378 -10.22 1.88 26.69
N LYS A 379 -10.89 2.51 25.71
CA LYS A 379 -11.52 1.79 24.59
C LYS A 379 -10.45 1.38 23.60
N LYS A 380 -10.47 0.11 23.17
CA LYS A 380 -9.61 -0.37 22.09
C LYS A 380 -10.21 0.01 20.73
N VAL A 381 -9.36 0.51 19.83
CA VAL A 381 -9.70 0.87 18.45
C VAL A 381 -8.80 0.10 17.52
N ARG A 382 -9.37 -0.83 16.77
CA ARG A 382 -8.66 -1.63 15.77
C ARG A 382 -8.36 -0.78 14.53
N LEU A 383 -7.11 -0.87 14.07
CA LEU A 383 -6.58 -0.24 12.87
C LEU A 383 -6.41 -1.26 11.73
N PRO A 384 -6.00 -0.85 10.51
CA PRO A 384 -5.92 -1.76 9.37
C PRO A 384 -4.96 -2.94 9.56
N GLY A 385 -3.91 -2.80 10.38
CA GLY A 385 -2.84 -3.78 10.50
C GLY A 385 -1.53 -3.30 9.86
N GLN A 386 -0.55 -4.19 9.81
CA GLN A 386 0.83 -3.83 9.50
C GLN A 386 1.11 -3.72 7.98
N GLY A 387 0.41 -4.46 7.12
CA GLY A 387 0.44 -4.25 5.65
C GLY A 387 1.80 -4.39 4.94
N GLY A 388 2.82 -4.92 5.61
CA GLY A 388 4.22 -5.05 5.16
C GLY A 388 5.22 -4.30 6.05
N MET A 389 4.76 -3.34 6.87
CA MET A 389 5.66 -2.43 7.62
C MET A 389 6.64 -3.16 8.54
N ALA A 390 6.22 -4.29 9.11
CA ALA A 390 7.05 -5.10 10.00
C ALA A 390 8.31 -5.62 9.30
N ASP A 391 8.18 -6.03 8.04
CA ASP A 391 9.27 -6.61 7.24
C ASP A 391 10.17 -5.50 6.67
N VAL A 392 9.54 -4.51 6.03
CA VAL A 392 10.23 -3.44 5.29
C VAL A 392 11.03 -2.49 6.18
N ALA A 393 10.61 -2.27 7.43
CA ALA A 393 11.35 -1.46 8.40
C ALA A 393 12.78 -1.97 8.58
N ASN A 394 13.01 -3.28 8.43
CA ASN A 394 14.33 -3.89 8.51
C ASN A 394 14.98 -4.10 7.14
N MET A 395 14.22 -4.30 6.06
CA MET A 395 14.78 -4.64 4.74
C MET A 395 15.24 -3.41 3.94
N HIS A 396 14.56 -2.28 4.07
CA HIS A 396 14.90 -1.07 3.32
C HIS A 396 16.13 -0.38 3.91
N GLN A 397 16.93 0.24 3.03
CA GLN A 397 18.15 0.95 3.44
C GLN A 397 17.81 2.07 4.43
N ASN A 398 17.02 3.04 3.98
CA ASN A 398 16.57 4.19 4.75
C ASN A 398 15.11 3.98 5.14
N PHE A 399 14.81 4.13 6.43
CA PHE A 399 13.46 4.03 6.94
C PHE A 399 12.89 5.43 7.15
N LEU A 400 12.14 5.91 6.16
CA LEU A 400 11.58 7.26 6.14
C LEU A 400 10.11 7.18 6.55
N MET A 401 9.73 7.93 7.57
CA MET A 401 8.39 7.97 8.10
C MET A 401 7.77 9.35 7.94
N TYR A 402 6.44 9.41 7.89
CA TYR A 402 5.74 10.69 7.97
C TYR A 402 4.48 10.64 8.84
N ILE A 403 4.16 11.79 9.44
CA ILE A 403 2.92 12.03 10.19
C ILE A 403 2.35 13.38 9.77
N THR A 404 1.19 13.39 9.11
CA THR A 404 0.54 14.63 8.64
C THR A 404 -0.10 15.44 9.76
N ARG A 405 -0.38 14.81 10.91
CA ARG A 405 -0.95 15.45 12.10
C ARG A 405 -0.16 15.06 13.35
N HIS A 406 0.88 15.83 13.62
CA HIS A 406 1.69 15.79 14.82
C HIS A 406 0.83 16.20 16.02
N SER A 407 0.72 15.32 17.00
CA SER A 407 0.00 15.55 18.25
C SER A 407 0.49 14.59 19.33
N PRO A 408 0.16 14.83 20.61
CA PRO A 408 0.51 13.90 21.69
C PRO A 408 -0.17 12.51 21.55
N LEU A 409 -1.13 12.37 20.64
CA LEU A 409 -1.79 11.10 20.31
C LEU A 409 -1.11 10.33 19.17
N THR A 410 -0.27 11.00 18.38
CA THR A 410 0.44 10.41 17.23
C THR A 410 1.94 10.26 17.49
N LEU A 411 2.56 11.20 18.22
CA LEU A 411 3.91 11.04 18.77
C LEU A 411 3.78 10.79 20.27
N VAL A 412 3.79 9.52 20.66
CA VAL A 412 3.51 9.07 22.03
C VAL A 412 4.80 8.66 22.74
N HIS A 413 4.80 8.63 24.08
CA HIS A 413 5.98 8.16 24.81
C HIS A 413 6.35 6.71 24.46
N GLU A 414 5.34 5.85 24.32
CA GLU A 414 5.44 4.46 23.94
C GLU A 414 4.17 4.05 23.20
N VAL A 415 4.32 3.29 22.12
CA VAL A 415 3.18 2.80 21.32
C VAL A 415 2.43 1.68 22.04
N ASP A 416 1.13 1.54 21.77
CA ASP A 416 0.31 0.46 22.34
C ASP A 416 0.76 -0.94 21.86
N ILE A 417 1.15 -1.04 20.58
CA ILE A 417 1.65 -2.26 19.93
C ILE A 417 2.75 -1.85 18.97
N VAL A 418 3.90 -2.51 19.03
CA VAL A 418 4.96 -2.27 18.04
C VAL A 418 4.69 -3.09 16.77
N SER A 419 4.03 -2.50 15.79
CA SER A 419 3.82 -3.15 14.49
C SER A 419 5.06 -3.14 13.61
N ALA A 420 5.91 -2.13 13.75
CA ALA A 420 7.24 -2.09 13.15
C ALA A 420 8.22 -1.33 14.03
N GLY A 421 9.48 -1.73 14.02
CA GLY A 421 10.55 -1.06 14.74
C GLY A 421 11.83 -1.06 13.90
N ARG A 422 12.50 0.08 13.88
CA ARG A 422 13.87 0.22 13.38
C ARG A 422 14.77 0.64 14.54
N GLY A 423 16.08 0.40 14.43
CA GLY A 423 17.05 0.85 15.44
C GLY A 423 17.45 -0.19 16.48
N LEU A 424 16.84 -1.39 16.46
CA LEU A 424 17.38 -2.53 17.22
C LEU A 424 18.56 -3.19 16.51
N VAL A 425 18.50 -3.26 15.17
CA VAL A 425 19.56 -3.81 14.31
C VAL A 425 20.57 -2.71 13.98
N THR A 426 21.81 -2.94 14.35
CA THR A 426 22.96 -2.05 14.07
C THR A 426 23.37 -2.09 12.60
N ASP A 427 24.11 -1.08 12.14
CA ASP A 427 24.62 -1.05 10.77
C ASP A 427 25.52 -2.25 10.43
N ASP A 428 26.34 -2.70 11.38
CA ASP A 428 27.21 -3.87 11.22
C ASP A 428 26.39 -5.17 11.09
N GLU A 429 25.34 -5.33 11.90
CA GLU A 429 24.43 -6.50 11.80
C GLU A 429 23.68 -6.50 10.47
N ARG A 430 23.29 -5.32 9.96
CA ARG A 430 22.68 -5.19 8.62
C ARG A 430 23.67 -5.61 7.53
N ALA A 431 24.90 -5.09 7.59
CA ALA A 431 25.94 -5.40 6.63
C ALA A 431 26.30 -6.89 6.63
N ALA A 432 26.30 -7.53 7.81
CA ALA A 432 26.59 -8.95 7.97
C ALA A 432 25.60 -9.87 7.22
N VAL A 433 24.35 -9.44 7.02
CA VAL A 433 23.33 -10.17 6.26
C VAL A 433 23.14 -9.62 4.84
N GLY A 434 24.03 -8.75 4.38
CA GLY A 434 24.03 -8.18 3.03
C GLY A 434 23.04 -7.02 2.82
N LEU A 435 22.46 -6.46 3.89
CA LEU A 435 21.62 -5.27 3.84
C LEU A 435 22.48 -4.01 3.98
N ARG A 436 22.06 -2.91 3.33
CA ARG A 436 22.77 -1.63 3.40
C ARG A 436 22.48 -0.88 4.71
N PRO A 437 23.49 -0.31 5.38
CA PRO A 437 23.32 0.72 6.40
C PRO A 437 22.54 1.92 5.87
N GLY A 438 21.80 2.58 6.75
CA GLY A 438 21.01 3.75 6.38
C GLY A 438 20.54 4.54 7.60
N TYR A 439 19.72 5.56 7.37
CA TYR A 439 19.17 6.40 8.43
C TYR A 439 17.70 6.07 8.70
N THR A 440 17.19 6.61 9.81
CA THR A 440 15.77 6.59 10.14
C THR A 440 15.32 8.00 10.45
N ARG A 441 14.32 8.48 9.72
CA ARG A 441 13.90 9.87 9.77
C ARG A 441 12.39 9.97 9.71
N LEU A 442 11.84 10.95 10.41
CA LEU A 442 10.41 11.22 10.49
C LEU A 442 10.16 12.67 10.05
N VAL A 443 9.29 12.85 9.05
CA VAL A 443 8.81 14.17 8.62
C VAL A 443 7.38 14.37 9.14
N THR A 444 7.15 15.45 9.88
CA THR A 444 5.82 15.79 10.41
C THR A 444 5.38 17.16 9.90
N ASN A 445 4.11 17.52 10.09
CA ASN A 445 3.65 18.89 9.79
C ASN A 445 4.29 19.98 10.69
N LEU A 446 5.10 19.63 11.70
CA LEU A 446 5.79 20.59 12.56
C LEU A 446 7.31 20.64 12.33
N GLY A 447 7.89 19.58 11.75
CA GLY A 447 9.34 19.47 11.62
C GLY A 447 9.83 18.06 11.34
N ILE A 448 11.17 17.94 11.28
CA ILE A 448 11.90 16.74 10.88
C ILE A 448 12.68 16.20 12.08
N PHE A 449 12.53 14.91 12.33
CA PHE A 449 13.24 14.16 13.37
C PHE A 449 14.14 13.10 12.74
N GLU A 450 15.27 12.81 13.37
CA GLU A 450 16.17 11.73 12.98
C GLU A 450 16.54 10.87 14.17
N MET A 451 16.61 9.56 13.96
CA MET A 451 17.04 8.64 15.01
C MET A 451 18.56 8.72 15.18
N ASN A 452 19.00 9.08 16.38
CA ASN A 452 20.39 9.00 16.76
C ASN A 452 20.81 7.53 16.92
N LYS A 453 21.83 7.09 16.17
CA LYS A 453 22.25 5.67 16.16
C LYS A 453 22.83 5.17 17.49
N THR A 454 23.34 6.07 18.33
CA THR A 454 23.93 5.73 19.63
C THR A 454 22.88 5.65 20.71
N THR A 455 22.03 6.68 20.84
CA THR A 455 21.00 6.74 21.89
C THR A 455 19.72 5.98 21.50
N ARG A 456 19.52 5.75 20.19
CA ARG A 456 18.32 5.18 19.57
C ARG A 456 17.05 6.02 19.77
N LEU A 457 17.22 7.29 20.14
CA LEU A 457 16.11 8.22 20.31
C LEU A 457 15.93 9.08 19.06
N LEU A 458 14.68 9.45 18.77
CA LEU A 458 14.36 10.49 17.79
C LEU A 458 14.76 11.86 18.33
N GLU A 459 15.62 12.54 17.58
CA GLU A 459 16.08 13.91 17.85
C GLU A 459 15.47 14.87 16.82
N LEU A 460 14.99 16.02 17.27
CA LEU A 460 14.48 17.07 16.39
C LEU A 460 15.65 17.72 15.63
N VAL A 461 15.67 17.51 14.31
CA VAL A 461 16.67 18.07 13.39
C VAL A 461 16.25 19.45 12.91
N SER A 462 14.97 19.66 12.65
CA SER A 462 14.49 21.00 12.31
C SER A 462 13.01 21.21 12.57
N THR A 463 12.62 22.45 12.83
CA THR A 463 11.22 22.90 12.68
C THR A 463 10.95 23.38 11.27
N HIS A 464 9.71 23.29 10.82
CA HIS A 464 9.31 23.92 9.56
C HIS A 464 9.22 25.45 9.69
N PRO A 465 9.32 26.22 8.59
CA PRO A 465 9.19 27.67 8.63
C PRO A 465 7.91 28.11 9.34
N GLY A 466 8.04 29.01 10.32
CA GLY A 466 6.93 29.50 11.12
C GLY A 466 6.54 28.65 12.33
N VAL A 467 7.06 27.42 12.46
CA VAL A 467 6.82 26.54 13.62
C VAL A 467 7.84 26.82 14.71
N THR A 468 7.34 27.00 15.93
CA THR A 468 8.19 27.26 17.11
C THR A 468 8.56 25.97 17.84
N LEU A 469 9.70 25.96 18.54
CA LEU A 469 10.09 24.81 19.36
C LEU A 469 9.09 24.51 20.48
N ASP A 470 8.46 25.55 21.05
CA ASP A 470 7.46 25.38 22.11
C ASP A 470 6.18 24.74 21.59
N GLU A 471 5.79 25.02 20.34
CA GLU A 471 4.70 24.33 19.66
C GLU A 471 4.99 22.84 19.48
N VAL A 472 6.21 22.49 19.00
CA VAL A 472 6.62 21.08 18.88
C VAL A 472 6.56 20.38 20.24
N ARG A 473 7.13 20.99 21.28
CA ARG A 473 7.12 20.43 22.64
C ARG A 473 5.70 20.23 23.16
N ALA A 474 4.81 21.20 22.95
CA ALA A 474 3.42 21.11 23.38
C ALA A 474 2.63 20.01 22.63
N GLN A 475 3.03 19.69 21.41
CA GLN A 475 2.38 18.69 20.56
C GLN A 475 3.07 17.32 20.57
N THR A 476 4.14 17.11 21.34
CA THR A 476 4.84 15.82 21.43
C THR A 476 4.55 15.14 22.76
N GLY A 477 4.22 13.85 22.74
CA GLY A 477 3.96 13.04 23.94
C GLY A 477 5.20 12.54 24.68
N PHE A 478 6.40 12.99 24.30
CA PHE A 478 7.68 12.66 24.95
C PHE A 478 8.63 13.86 24.94
N GLU A 479 9.69 13.77 25.76
CA GLU A 479 10.70 14.82 25.84
C GLU A 479 11.46 14.98 24.51
N ILE A 480 11.46 16.20 23.99
CA ILE A 480 12.17 16.54 22.75
C ILE A 480 13.66 16.73 23.03
N ILE A 481 14.49 15.95 22.34
CA ILE A 481 15.93 16.14 22.26
C ILE A 481 16.24 16.87 20.95
N LEU A 482 17.07 17.91 21.02
CA LEU A 482 17.53 18.62 19.82
C LEU A 482 18.77 17.93 19.25
N ALA A 483 18.79 17.72 17.94
CA ALA A 483 20.00 17.29 17.26
C ALA A 483 21.08 18.38 17.34
N GLN A 484 22.35 17.99 17.26
CA GLN A 484 23.48 18.96 17.31
C GLN A 484 23.40 20.04 16.22
N ASN A 485 22.82 19.70 15.07
CA ASN A 485 22.63 20.56 13.91
C ASN A 485 21.18 21.09 13.80
N TYR A 486 20.46 21.23 14.92
CA TYR A 486 19.10 21.75 14.94
C TYR A 486 18.99 23.10 14.21
N ALA A 487 18.06 23.19 13.25
CA ALA A 487 17.83 24.37 12.42
C ALA A 487 16.35 24.57 12.06
N VAL A 488 16.05 25.57 11.24
CA VAL A 488 14.75 25.67 10.53
C VAL A 488 14.92 25.01 9.16
N SER A 489 13.98 24.16 8.77
CA SER A 489 14.04 23.51 7.46
C SER A 489 13.87 24.53 6.34
N GLU A 490 14.55 24.32 5.22
CA GLU A 490 14.40 25.15 4.03
C GLU A 490 12.96 25.14 3.50
N ALA A 491 12.48 26.32 3.08
CA ALA A 491 11.19 26.44 2.43
C ALA A 491 11.26 25.88 0.98
N PRO A 492 10.13 25.42 0.42
CA PRO A 492 10.00 25.14 -0.99
C PRO A 492 10.39 26.33 -1.86
N THR A 493 11.18 26.07 -2.89
CA THR A 493 11.50 27.04 -3.93
C THR A 493 10.29 27.28 -4.85
N PRO A 494 10.24 28.42 -5.57
CA PRO A 494 9.18 28.67 -6.55
C PRO A 494 9.09 27.61 -7.66
N GLU A 495 10.22 27.03 -8.06
CA GLU A 495 10.27 25.96 -9.07
C GLU A 495 9.66 24.67 -8.52
N GLU A 496 10.07 24.23 -7.32
CA GLU A 496 9.50 23.05 -6.66
C GLU A 496 7.97 23.18 -6.49
N LEU A 497 7.49 24.35 -6.03
CA LEU A 497 6.07 24.61 -5.88
C LEU A 497 5.33 24.60 -7.20
N ARG A 498 5.88 25.23 -8.24
CA ARG A 498 5.25 25.26 -9.56
C ARG A 498 5.15 23.85 -10.14
N THR A 499 6.22 23.08 -10.14
CA THR A 499 6.22 21.69 -10.64
C THR A 499 5.26 20.81 -9.86
N LEU A 500 5.24 20.92 -8.52
CA LEU A 500 4.28 20.20 -7.68
C LEU A 500 2.83 20.57 -8.05
N ARG A 501 2.53 21.86 -8.15
CA ARG A 501 1.19 22.40 -8.42
C ARG A 501 0.73 22.12 -9.85
N THR A 502 1.58 22.14 -10.86
CA THR A 502 1.11 22.08 -12.26
C THR A 502 1.36 20.76 -12.96
N GLU A 503 2.33 19.96 -12.51
CA GLU A 503 2.74 18.73 -13.19
C GLU A 503 2.50 17.49 -12.33
N ILE A 504 2.85 17.53 -11.04
CA ILE A 504 2.87 16.33 -10.18
C ILE A 504 1.55 16.09 -9.45
N ASP A 505 0.95 17.10 -8.82
CA ASP A 505 -0.33 16.95 -8.11
C ASP A 505 -1.26 18.15 -8.37
N PRO A 506 -1.66 18.36 -9.64
CA PRO A 506 -2.50 19.49 -10.04
C PRO A 506 -3.92 19.43 -9.48
N LEU A 507 -4.38 18.23 -9.11
CA LEU A 507 -5.66 18.06 -8.45
C LEU A 507 -5.56 18.24 -6.93
N GLY A 508 -4.37 18.26 -6.34
CA GLY A 508 -4.19 18.41 -4.89
C GLY A 508 -4.63 17.19 -4.09
N ILE A 509 -4.50 15.97 -4.64
CA ILE A 509 -4.92 14.71 -4.03
C ILE A 509 -4.21 14.47 -2.70
N ARG A 510 -2.94 14.92 -2.55
CA ARG A 510 -2.18 14.80 -1.29
C ARG A 510 -2.92 15.39 -0.09
N ARG A 511 -3.79 16.39 -0.30
CA ARG A 511 -4.55 17.06 0.76
C ARG A 511 -5.53 16.14 1.49
N LEU A 512 -5.92 15.01 0.88
CA LEU A 512 -6.76 13.98 1.50
C LEU A 512 -6.18 13.48 2.84
N GLU A 513 -4.86 13.52 3.01
CA GLU A 513 -4.16 13.07 4.23
C GLU A 513 -4.09 14.14 5.33
N PHE A 514 -4.44 15.40 5.03
CA PHE A 514 -4.34 16.53 5.98
C PHE A 514 -5.70 16.92 6.56
N ILE A 515 -6.78 16.61 5.83
CA ILE A 515 -8.14 16.99 6.23
C ILE A 515 -8.78 15.95 7.16
N PRO A 516 -9.67 16.36 8.07
CA PRO A 516 -10.45 15.45 8.88
C PRO A 516 -11.33 14.52 8.04
N SER A 517 -11.62 13.33 8.56
CA SER A 517 -12.43 12.32 7.86
C SER A 517 -13.82 12.79 7.43
N LYS A 518 -14.42 13.77 8.13
CA LYS A 518 -15.75 14.34 7.80
C LYS A 518 -15.74 15.19 6.53
N GLU A 519 -14.61 15.84 6.24
CA GLU A 519 -14.43 16.72 5.07
C GLU A 519 -13.86 15.95 3.88
N ARG A 520 -13.27 14.76 4.14
CA ARG A 520 -12.62 13.93 3.13
C ARG A 520 -13.56 13.51 2.00
N THR A 521 -14.79 13.10 2.31
CA THR A 521 -15.77 12.67 1.30
C THR A 521 -16.03 13.77 0.27
N ALA A 522 -16.28 15.00 0.71
CA ALA A 522 -16.56 16.12 -0.19
C ALA A 522 -15.35 16.43 -1.10
N LEU A 523 -14.12 16.36 -0.57
CA LEU A 523 -12.92 16.55 -1.39
C LEU A 523 -12.73 15.39 -2.40
N ILE A 524 -13.02 14.15 -2.02
CA ILE A 524 -12.98 13.01 -2.95
C ILE A 524 -13.99 13.24 -4.08
N GLU A 525 -15.22 13.66 -3.78
CA GLU A 525 -16.24 13.93 -4.79
C GLU A 525 -15.80 15.03 -5.77
N GLU A 526 -15.25 16.14 -5.27
CA GLU A 526 -14.71 17.22 -6.10
C GLU A 526 -13.55 16.72 -7.00
N LEU A 527 -12.64 15.91 -6.44
CA LEU A 527 -11.53 15.32 -7.19
C LEU A 527 -12.04 14.41 -8.33
N LEU A 528 -13.04 13.58 -8.03
CA LEU A 528 -13.65 12.68 -9.02
C LEU A 528 -14.39 13.47 -10.10
N ASP A 529 -15.09 14.56 -9.76
CA ASP A 529 -15.73 15.44 -10.73
C ASP A 529 -14.71 16.00 -11.74
N SER A 530 -13.58 16.52 -11.24
CA SER A 530 -12.51 17.07 -12.09
C SER A 530 -11.85 16.01 -12.98
N GLU A 531 -11.51 14.84 -12.43
CA GLU A 531 -10.84 13.79 -13.20
C GLU A 531 -11.79 13.12 -14.21
N GLU A 532 -13.07 12.93 -13.88
CA GLU A 532 -14.07 12.43 -14.83
C GLU A 532 -14.36 13.40 -15.97
N ALA A 533 -14.36 14.71 -15.69
CA ALA A 533 -14.46 15.73 -16.73
C ALA A 533 -13.27 15.67 -17.70
N ALA A 534 -12.05 15.49 -17.17
CA ALA A 534 -10.86 15.25 -17.97
C ALA A 534 -10.98 13.96 -18.80
N ILE A 535 -11.40 12.84 -18.20
CA ILE A 535 -11.62 11.57 -18.90
C ILE A 535 -12.59 11.75 -20.08
N ARG A 536 -13.70 12.46 -19.88
CA ARG A 536 -14.71 12.71 -20.94
C ARG A 536 -14.15 13.56 -22.09
N GLU A 537 -13.21 14.46 -21.82
CA GLU A 537 -12.51 15.23 -22.86
C GLU A 537 -11.47 14.36 -23.58
N LEU A 538 -10.65 13.62 -22.83
CA LEU A 538 -9.55 12.79 -23.35
C LEU A 538 -10.02 11.57 -24.15
N SER A 539 -11.25 11.10 -23.89
CA SER A 539 -11.89 9.99 -24.59
C SER A 539 -12.54 10.40 -25.94
N ARG A 540 -12.63 11.70 -26.24
CA ARG A 540 -13.09 12.21 -27.54
C ARG A 540 -11.91 12.30 -28.51
#